data_AF-A0A7S4IUD9-F1
#
_entry.id   AF-A0A7S4IUD9-F1
#
_cell.length_a   1.000
_cell.length_b   1.000
_cell.length_c   1.000
_cell.angle_alpha   90.00
_cell.angle_beta   90.00
_cell.angle_gamma   90.00
#
_symmetry.space_group_name_H-M   'P 1'
#
loop_
_entity.id
_entity.type
_entity.pdbx_description
1 polymer ?
#
loop_
_entity_poly.entity_id
_entity_poly.type
_entity_poly.pdbx_seq_one_letter_code
_entity_poly.pdbx_strand_id
1 'polypeptide(L)'
;HPMIKESTGRIMQPYEKLLRKYLFKEALDFVLAKSDVVLTISLLEDLAIRCALGLALEGRNNQELLPILNFILKNILNPRYNLHLFTVFEIILDKYAVVLGRAPEVDELVLNIHLKLKNELDLQEQMFKLAGALEMVMTTTG
;
A
#
# COMPACT_ATOMS: atom_id res chain seq x y z
N HIS A 1 -30.49 17.48 -28.86
CA HIS A 1 -29.95 16.17 -28.46
C HIS A 1 -29.01 16.38 -27.27
N PRO A 2 -29.46 16.20 -26.01
CA PRO A 2 -28.57 16.22 -24.86
C PRO A 2 -28.10 14.80 -24.52
N MET A 3 -26.79 14.66 -24.29
CA MET A 3 -26.12 13.43 -23.87
C MET A 3 -26.50 13.10 -22.42
N ILE A 4 -26.96 11.87 -22.25
CA ILE A 4 -27.35 11.22 -21.01
C ILE A 4 -26.14 11.17 -20.05
N LYS A 5 -26.28 11.72 -18.84
CA LYS A 5 -25.40 11.40 -17.71
C LYS A 5 -26.13 10.42 -16.81
N GLU A 6 -26.07 9.15 -17.18
CA GLU A 6 -26.47 8.04 -16.31
C GLU A 6 -25.50 8.02 -15.12
N SER A 7 -25.91 8.65 -14.00
CA SER A 7 -25.35 8.33 -12.70
C SER A 7 -25.90 6.96 -12.30
N THR A 8 -25.27 5.89 -12.77
CA THR A 8 -25.44 4.57 -12.15
C THR A 8 -25.19 4.76 -10.67
N GLY A 9 -26.16 4.42 -9.82
CA GLY A 9 -26.12 4.64 -8.37
C GLY A 9 -25.01 3.82 -7.72
N ARG A 10 -23.75 4.27 -7.85
CA ARG A 10 -22.63 3.77 -7.08
C ARG A 10 -22.90 4.18 -5.63
N ILE A 11 -22.92 3.19 -4.74
CA ILE A 11 -22.90 3.43 -3.31
C ILE A 11 -21.67 4.29 -3.03
N MET A 12 -21.92 5.52 -2.56
CA MET A 12 -20.88 6.51 -2.36
C MET A 12 -19.94 6.00 -1.26
N GLN A 13 -18.64 5.85 -1.57
CA GLN A 13 -17.71 5.39 -0.56
C GLN A 13 -17.65 6.40 0.58
N PRO A 14 -17.49 5.95 1.83
CA PRO A 14 -17.64 6.83 3.00
C PRO A 14 -16.62 7.97 3.04
N TYR A 15 -15.49 7.85 2.33
CA TYR A 15 -14.46 8.88 2.19
C TYR A 15 -14.65 9.84 0.99
N GLU A 16 -15.61 9.60 0.08
CA GLU A 16 -15.76 10.40 -1.15
C GLU A 16 -16.01 11.89 -0.87
N LYS A 17 -16.72 12.22 0.21
CA LYS A 17 -16.96 13.61 0.61
C LYS A 17 -15.66 14.34 0.94
N LEU A 18 -14.68 13.64 1.53
CA LEU A 18 -13.37 14.18 1.88
C LEU A 18 -12.54 14.39 0.62
N LEU A 19 -12.53 13.41 -0.29
CA LEU A 19 -11.84 13.54 -1.58
C LEU A 19 -12.35 14.70 -2.42
N ARG A 20 -13.68 14.94 -2.46
CA ARG A 20 -14.26 16.09 -3.18
C ARG A 20 -13.86 17.45 -2.59
N LYS A 21 -13.46 17.47 -1.32
CA LYS A 21 -12.99 18.67 -0.62
C LYS A 21 -11.46 18.79 -0.59
N TYR A 22 -10.73 17.91 -1.29
CA TYR A 22 -9.26 17.85 -1.27
C TYR A 22 -8.66 17.55 0.12
N LEU A 23 -9.46 16.95 1.01
CA LEU A 23 -9.07 16.56 2.37
C LEU A 23 -8.46 15.14 2.35
N PHE A 24 -7.30 15.01 1.70
CA PHE A 24 -6.68 13.71 1.43
C PHE A 24 -6.08 13.05 2.67
N LYS A 25 -5.46 13.85 3.56
CA LYS A 25 -4.88 13.38 4.81
C LYS A 25 -5.98 12.81 5.71
N GLU A 26 -7.08 13.57 5.87
CA GLU A 26 -8.24 13.16 6.66
C GLU A 26 -8.95 11.94 6.07
N ALA A 27 -9.00 11.83 4.73
CA ALA A 27 -9.57 10.65 4.09
C ALA A 27 -8.77 9.38 4.44
N LEU A 28 -7.43 9.48 4.43
CA LEU A 28 -6.56 8.36 4.78
C LEU A 28 -6.70 7.97 6.26
N ASP A 29 -6.74 8.96 7.15
CA ASP A 29 -6.92 8.71 8.58
C ASP A 29 -8.28 8.06 8.87
N PHE A 30 -9.32 8.52 8.17
CA PHE A 30 -10.67 8.00 8.32
C PHE A 30 -10.78 6.52 7.93
N VAL A 31 -10.16 6.09 6.82
CA VAL A 31 -10.22 4.67 6.41
C VAL A 31 -9.33 3.78 7.28
N LEU A 32 -8.16 4.28 7.70
CA LEU A 32 -7.27 3.55 8.60
C LEU A 32 -7.91 3.30 9.97
N ALA A 33 -8.64 4.28 10.49
CA ALA A 33 -9.41 4.13 11.74
C ALA A 33 -10.49 3.04 11.66
N LYS A 34 -11.03 2.76 10.47
CA LYS A 34 -12.01 1.68 10.27
C LYS A 34 -11.40 0.29 10.24
N SER A 35 -10.08 0.18 10.09
CA SER A 35 -9.37 -1.11 9.97
C SER A 35 -9.91 -2.04 8.87
N ASP A 36 -10.60 -1.47 7.87
CA ASP A 36 -11.12 -2.20 6.71
C ASP A 36 -10.08 -2.14 5.59
N VAL A 37 -9.49 -3.30 5.30
CA VAL A 37 -8.43 -3.43 4.28
C VAL A 37 -8.96 -3.06 2.91
N VAL A 38 -10.15 -3.53 2.53
CA VAL A 38 -10.70 -3.28 1.19
C VAL A 38 -10.99 -1.79 1.03
N LEU A 39 -11.62 -1.18 2.04
CA LEU A 39 -11.91 0.25 2.02
C LEU A 39 -10.64 1.10 1.95
N THR A 40 -9.61 0.73 2.70
CA THR A 40 -8.33 1.45 2.70
C THR A 40 -7.62 1.33 1.36
N ILE A 41 -7.57 0.12 0.77
CA ILE A 41 -7.00 -0.07 -0.57
C ILE A 41 -7.77 0.72 -1.62
N SER A 42 -9.11 0.70 -1.59
CA SER A 42 -9.92 1.50 -2.52
C SER A 42 -9.64 3.00 -2.43
N LEU A 43 -9.41 3.53 -1.22
CA LEU A 43 -8.96 4.91 -1.07
C LEU A 43 -7.57 5.13 -1.68
N LEU A 44 -6.61 4.23 -1.42
CA LEU A 44 -5.25 4.36 -1.95
C LEU A 44 -5.25 4.34 -3.48
N GLU A 45 -6.06 3.48 -4.10
CA GLU A 45 -6.30 3.45 -5.56
C GLU A 45 -6.89 4.78 -6.05
N ASP A 46 -7.93 5.30 -5.39
CA ASP A 46 -8.54 6.58 -5.75
C ASP A 46 -7.55 7.76 -5.62
N LEU A 47 -6.68 7.73 -4.61
CA LEU A 47 -5.62 8.72 -4.42
C LEU A 47 -4.54 8.59 -5.50
N ALA A 48 -4.17 7.37 -5.90
CA ALA A 48 -3.19 7.12 -6.95
C ALA A 48 -3.68 7.67 -8.30
N ILE A 49 -4.93 7.38 -8.67
CA ILE A 49 -5.57 7.88 -9.90
C ILE A 49 -5.61 9.42 -9.93
N ARG A 50 -5.70 10.06 -8.76
CA ARG A 50 -5.72 11.52 -8.60
C ARG A 50 -4.33 12.15 -8.46
N CYS A 51 -3.26 11.36 -8.51
CA CYS A 51 -1.89 11.78 -8.17
C CYS A 51 -1.80 12.46 -6.78
N ALA A 52 -2.64 12.04 -5.84
CA ALA A 52 -2.82 12.66 -4.52
C ALA A 52 -2.22 11.84 -3.37
N LEU A 53 -1.58 10.70 -3.64
CA LEU A 53 -0.89 9.89 -2.61
C LEU A 53 0.16 10.69 -1.85
N GLY A 54 1.01 11.43 -2.57
CA GLY A 54 2.03 12.27 -1.97
C GLY A 54 1.46 13.32 -1.02
N LEU A 55 0.32 13.93 -1.39
CA LEU A 55 -0.38 14.93 -0.59
C LEU A 55 -1.02 14.31 0.66
N ALA A 56 -1.57 13.10 0.54
CA ALA A 56 -2.16 12.38 1.68
C ALA A 56 -1.12 11.98 2.74
N LEU A 57 0.13 11.78 2.33
CA LEU A 57 1.26 11.33 3.16
C LEU A 57 2.13 12.48 3.67
N GLU A 58 1.94 13.71 3.19
CA GLU A 58 2.79 14.86 3.52
C GLU A 58 2.48 15.46 4.89
N GLY A 59 3.51 16.00 5.54
CA GLY A 59 3.37 16.71 6.82
C GLY A 59 2.80 15.83 7.93
N ARG A 60 3.09 14.52 7.92
CA ARG A 60 2.71 13.59 8.98
C ARG A 60 3.81 13.52 10.03
N ASN A 61 3.42 13.60 11.30
CA ASN A 61 4.32 13.34 12.40
C ASN A 61 4.49 11.82 12.64
N ASN A 62 5.39 11.44 13.55
CA ASN A 62 5.68 10.04 13.85
C ASN A 62 4.42 9.24 14.24
N GLN A 63 3.56 9.80 15.09
CA GLN A 63 2.33 9.15 15.57
C GLN A 63 1.31 8.95 14.44
N GLU A 64 1.25 9.88 13.48
CA GLU A 64 0.39 9.79 12.29
C GLU A 64 0.93 8.80 11.24
N LEU A 65 2.23 8.49 11.26
CA LEU A 65 2.85 7.49 10.38
C LEU A 65 2.65 6.05 10.89
N LEU A 66 2.62 5.85 12.21
CA LEU A 66 2.42 4.52 12.82
C LEU A 66 1.23 3.75 12.26
N PRO A 67 -0.01 4.30 12.15
CA PRO A 67 -1.13 3.54 11.62
C PRO A 67 -0.96 3.15 10.15
N ILE A 68 -0.29 4.00 9.36
CA ILE A 68 -0.01 3.71 7.94
C ILE A 68 1.02 2.58 7.83
N LEU A 69 2.13 2.69 8.56
CA LEU A 69 3.21 1.69 8.54
C LEU A 69 2.73 0.34 9.08
N ASN A 70 1.93 0.32 10.14
CA ASN A 70 1.30 -0.91 10.63
C ASN A 70 0.36 -1.53 9.59
N PHE A 71 -0.43 -0.71 8.90
CA PHE A 71 -1.30 -1.20 7.83
C PHE A 71 -0.50 -1.81 6.68
N ILE A 72 0.60 -1.17 6.27
CA ILE A 72 1.52 -1.69 5.27
C ILE A 72 2.15 -3.00 5.75
N LEU A 73 2.79 -3.01 6.93
CA LEU A 73 3.44 -4.21 7.49
C LEU A 73 2.49 -5.42 7.52
N LYS A 74 1.22 -5.20 7.87
CA LYS A 74 0.21 -6.25 7.92
C LYS A 74 -0.14 -6.80 6.55
N ASN A 75 -0.20 -5.97 5.51
CA ASN A 75 -0.82 -6.32 4.23
C ASN A 75 0.14 -6.36 3.02
N ILE A 76 1.40 -5.91 3.15
CA ILE A 76 2.31 -5.68 2.01
C ILE A 76 2.62 -6.94 1.18
N LEU A 77 2.58 -8.13 1.78
CA LEU A 77 2.79 -9.39 1.07
C LEU A 77 1.54 -9.94 0.39
N ASN A 78 0.37 -9.30 0.54
CA ASN A 78 -0.84 -9.75 -0.13
C ASN A 78 -0.73 -9.46 -1.65
N PRO A 79 -0.68 -10.47 -2.53
CA PRO A 79 -0.45 -10.26 -3.96
C PRO A 79 -1.51 -9.39 -4.65
N ARG A 80 -2.71 -9.28 -4.06
CA ARG A 80 -3.78 -8.43 -4.58
C ARG A 80 -3.51 -6.94 -4.37
N TYR A 81 -2.76 -6.60 -3.33
CA TYR A 81 -2.61 -5.23 -2.82
C TYR A 81 -1.17 -4.75 -2.79
N ASN A 82 -0.20 -5.66 -2.91
CA ASN A 82 1.22 -5.40 -2.71
C ASN A 82 1.72 -4.20 -3.53
N LEU A 83 1.36 -4.10 -4.82
CA LEU A 83 1.80 -3.02 -5.70
C LEU A 83 1.39 -1.65 -5.15
N HIS A 84 0.13 -1.49 -4.74
CA HIS A 84 -0.36 -0.24 -4.15
C HIS A 84 0.37 0.08 -2.84
N LEU A 85 0.60 -0.92 -2.00
CA LEU A 85 1.28 -0.75 -0.71
C LEU A 85 2.78 -0.47 -0.86
N PHE A 86 3.42 -1.04 -1.88
CA PHE A 86 4.81 -0.73 -2.24
C PHE A 86 4.97 0.72 -2.63
N THR A 87 4.10 1.22 -3.52
CA THR A 87 4.14 2.63 -3.93
C THR A 87 3.94 3.57 -2.74
N VAL A 88 3.01 3.25 -1.83
CA VAL A 88 2.82 4.06 -0.61
C VAL A 88 4.07 4.01 0.28
N PHE A 89 4.67 2.83 0.46
CA PHE A 89 5.87 2.66 1.27
C PHE A 89 7.08 3.40 0.69
N GLU A 90 7.29 3.33 -0.63
CA GLU A 90 8.33 4.06 -1.35
C GLU A 90 8.20 5.57 -1.14
N ILE A 91 6.99 6.13 -1.29
CA ILE A 91 6.74 7.56 -1.03
C ILE A 91 7.06 7.93 0.42
N ILE A 92 6.76 7.05 1.40
CA ILE A 92 7.11 7.29 2.80
C ILE A 92 8.63 7.30 2.97
N LEU A 93 9.34 6.33 2.39
CA LEU A 93 10.80 6.30 2.46
C LEU A 93 11.40 7.57 1.85
N ASP A 94 10.96 7.99 0.67
CA ASP A 94 11.46 9.20 0.02
C ASP A 94 11.24 10.47 0.84
N LYS A 95 10.05 10.62 1.45
CA LYS A 95 9.69 11.80 2.23
C LYS A 95 10.37 11.85 3.61
N TYR A 96 10.54 10.70 4.24
CA TYR A 96 10.93 10.62 5.65
C TYR A 96 12.33 10.03 5.87
N ALA A 97 13.06 9.62 4.82
CA ALA A 97 14.42 9.04 4.93
C ALA A 97 15.38 9.87 5.79
N VAL A 98 15.35 11.20 5.66
CA VAL A 98 16.27 12.11 6.39
C VAL A 98 16.01 12.12 7.90
N VAL A 99 14.80 11.74 8.32
CA VAL A 99 14.40 11.71 9.74
C VAL A 99 14.30 10.30 10.31
N LEU A 100 14.49 9.25 9.50
CA LEU A 100 14.65 7.88 10.00
C LEU A 100 15.85 7.78 10.95
N GLY A 101 15.71 6.98 11.99
CA GLY A 101 16.66 6.82 13.10
C GLY A 101 16.40 7.76 14.29
N ARG A 102 15.37 8.62 14.21
CA ARG A 102 15.01 9.55 15.29
C ARG A 102 13.75 9.14 16.06
N ALA A 103 13.06 8.09 15.60
CA ALA A 103 11.76 7.69 16.11
C ALA A 103 11.73 6.15 16.19
N PRO A 104 12.15 5.57 17.32
CA PRO A 104 12.38 4.11 17.44
C PRO A 104 11.20 3.25 16.96
N GLU A 105 9.97 3.66 17.27
CA GLU A 105 8.75 2.94 16.88
C GLU A 105 8.52 2.95 15.35
N VAL A 106 8.82 4.06 14.68
CA VAL A 106 8.74 4.18 13.22
C VAL A 106 9.86 3.37 12.57
N ASP A 107 11.06 3.49 13.11
CA ASP A 107 12.26 2.82 12.60
C ASP A 107 12.12 1.29 12.67
N GLU A 108 11.56 0.78 13.76
CA GLU A 108 11.25 -0.64 13.92
C GLU A 108 10.25 -1.14 12.88
N LEU A 109 9.17 -0.39 12.62
CA LEU A 109 8.19 -0.77 11.59
C LEU A 109 8.80 -0.77 10.18
N VAL A 110 9.60 0.24 9.84
CA VAL A 110 10.30 0.31 8.56
C VAL A 110 11.24 -0.87 8.38
N LEU A 111 12.03 -1.20 9.41
CA LEU A 111 12.93 -2.35 9.41
C LEU A 111 12.15 -3.67 9.25
N ASN A 112 11.05 -3.83 10.00
CA ASN A 112 10.22 -5.02 9.92
C ASN A 112 9.58 -5.20 8.53
N ILE A 113 9.14 -4.11 7.89
CA ILE A 113 8.66 -4.14 6.50
C ILE A 113 9.80 -4.59 5.59
N HIS A 114 10.98 -3.98 5.70
CA HIS A 114 12.14 -4.33 4.88
C HIS A 114 12.53 -5.81 5.00
N LEU A 115 12.66 -6.33 6.23
CA LEU A 115 13.00 -7.73 6.48
C LEU A 115 11.93 -8.68 5.92
N LYS A 116 10.64 -8.32 6.07
CA LYS A 116 9.53 -9.11 5.55
C LYS A 116 9.55 -9.20 4.03
N LEU A 117 9.85 -8.08 3.35
CA LEU A 117 10.01 -8.03 1.91
C LEU A 117 11.22 -8.84 1.43
N LYS A 118 12.36 -8.69 2.12
CA LYS A 118 13.57 -9.44 1.79
C LYS A 118 13.34 -10.96 1.86
N ASN A 119 12.72 -11.42 2.94
CA ASN A 119 12.41 -12.84 3.11
C ASN A 119 11.47 -13.37 2.02
N GLU A 120 10.48 -12.58 1.60
CA GLU A 120 9.59 -12.95 0.50
C GLU A 120 10.36 -13.08 -0.83
N LEU A 121 11.25 -12.15 -1.14
CA LEU A 121 12.06 -12.20 -2.36
C LEU A 121 13.00 -13.42 -2.35
N ASP A 122 13.66 -13.68 -1.22
CA ASP A 122 14.53 -14.85 -1.05
C ASP A 122 13.75 -16.17 -1.22
N LEU A 123 12.52 -16.23 -0.70
CA LEU A 123 11.63 -17.39 -0.87
C LEU A 123 11.22 -17.56 -2.33
N GLN A 124 10.81 -16.48 -3.00
CA GLN A 124 10.44 -16.52 -4.41
C GLN A 124 11.60 -17.00 -5.29
N GLU A 125 12.82 -16.54 -5.03
CA GLU A 125 14.02 -17.01 -5.75
C GLU A 125 14.23 -18.53 -5.57
N GLN A 126 14.07 -19.04 -4.36
CA GLN A 126 14.16 -20.48 -4.08
C GLN A 126 13.08 -21.28 -4.80
N MET A 127 11.84 -20.77 -4.84
CA MET A 127 10.74 -21.40 -5.57
C MET A 127 11.02 -21.47 -7.08
N PHE A 128 11.57 -20.41 -7.68
CA PHE A 128 11.95 -20.42 -9.09
C PHE A 128 13.04 -21.45 -9.40
N LYS A 129 14.07 -21.55 -8.54
CA LYS A 129 15.13 -22.57 -8.68
C LYS A 129 14.56 -23.99 -8.62
N LEU A 130 13.65 -24.24 -7.68
CA LEU A 130 13.01 -25.55 -7.54
C LEU A 130 12.15 -25.90 -8.76
N ALA A 131 11.37 -24.93 -9.27
CA ALA A 131 10.55 -25.13 -10.47
C ALA A 131 11.41 -25.50 -11.69
N GLY A 132 12.53 -24.81 -11.92
CA GLY A 132 13.44 -25.12 -13.02
C GLY A 132 14.13 -26.49 -12.88
N ALA A 133 14.47 -26.90 -11.65
CA ALA A 133 15.02 -28.23 -11.41
C ALA A 133 14.00 -29.34 -11.71
N LEU A 134 12.73 -29.15 -11.34
CA LEU A 134 11.65 -30.08 -11.67
C LEU A 134 11.43 -30.17 -13.19
N GLU A 135 11.45 -29.04 -13.90
CA GLU A 135 11.33 -29.00 -15.36
C GLU A 135 12.47 -29.78 -16.05
N MET A 136 13.71 -29.65 -15.57
CA MET A 136 14.86 -30.39 -16.10
C MET A 136 14.69 -31.91 -15.91
N VAL A 137 14.22 -32.35 -14.75
CA VAL A 137 13.99 -33.78 -14.49
C VAL A 137 12.87 -34.30 -15.41
N MET A 138 11.76 -33.58 -15.51
CA MET A 138 10.61 -34.00 -16.33
C MET A 138 10.96 -34.07 -17.83
N THR A 139 11.75 -33.13 -18.34
CA THR A 139 12.18 -33.11 -19.74
C THR A 139 13.23 -34.16 -20.07
N THR A 140 14.02 -34.61 -19.09
CA THR A 140 15.03 -35.67 -19.29
C THR A 140 14.41 -37.08 -19.23
N THR A 141 13.27 -37.24 -18.55
CA THR A 141 12.58 -38.53 -18.38
C THR A 141 11.50 -38.83 -19.44
N GLY A 142 11.29 -37.94 -20.42
CA GLY A 142 10.39 -38.13 -21.56
C GLY A 142 11.16 -38.36 -22.85
#